data_AF-A0A968WZT2-F1
#
_entry.id   AF-A0A968WZT2-F1
#
_cell.length_a   1.000
_cell.length_b   1.000
_cell.length_c   1.000
_cell.angle_alpha   90.00
_cell.angle_beta   90.00
_cell.angle_gamma   90.00
#
_symmetry.space_group_name_H-M   'P 1'
#
loop_
_entity.id
_entity.type
_entity.pdbx_description
1 polymer ?
#
loop_
_entity_poly.entity_id
_entity_poly.type
_entity_poly.pdbx_seq_one_letter_code
_entity_poly.pdbx_strand_id
1 'polypeptide(L)'
;MRKAHLTFEFENRQQTALDVWLSVPPCLPAQKQIELTWTHRQPDCVNNVAMNTIAFATLKPQEKIGFKAVVELTELGDPTDQNAGPLSAEERTWYLRSSNLIQINPEVRQLAEQIVAGASDEETQAQKIYLSLIQNYTYKWPPPDRGSEITRLTQAGDCGEYSHVFAALCRSLGLPCRVLYGTWALGQSEGHAWNEVYLSKSGWVVVDTSGDQGSFTGQLVKRSLLPASFLLKRWGQPRPDRIAFSIDPDVALAPSYLPVSYVAGDLTESEQLRIAGRQFAWGLESMDGCAPYLQPIYIRQHRFEKWAKDQEPLGHWQVTTAPAQVQPKIAVREWVALLIAIGLVLASAVFGFSRWLGIAGAGLIGLVLLTGSSQARMIARVCLVASVVVGLAQRLLS
;
A
#
# COMPACT_ATOMS: atom_id res chain seq x y z
N MET A 1 -10.69 -7.90 13.82
CA MET A 1 -10.10 -6.54 13.83
C MET A 1 -8.65 -6.68 14.23
N ARG A 2 -7.73 -6.18 13.41
CA ARG A 2 -6.27 -6.37 13.59
C ARG A 2 -5.70 -5.07 14.16
N LYS A 3 -4.93 -5.15 15.24
CA LYS A 3 -4.22 -3.98 15.77
C LYS A 3 -2.83 -3.89 15.14
N ALA A 4 -2.47 -2.68 14.71
CA ALA A 4 -1.14 -2.33 14.25
C ALA A 4 -0.53 -1.30 15.20
N HIS A 5 0.73 -1.53 15.55
CA HIS A 5 1.54 -0.66 16.38
C HIS A 5 2.55 0.06 15.48
N LEU A 6 2.37 1.35 15.34
CA LEU A 6 3.25 2.26 14.62
C LEU A 6 4.17 2.96 15.61
N THR A 7 5.45 3.03 15.30
CA THR A 7 6.41 3.87 16.00
C THR A 7 7.11 4.75 15.00
N PHE A 8 7.23 6.04 15.29
CA PHE A 8 7.96 7.02 14.49
C PHE A 8 8.97 7.75 15.36
N GLU A 9 10.17 7.96 14.84
CA GLU A 9 11.27 8.67 15.50
C GLU A 9 12.06 9.50 14.49
N PHE A 10 12.38 10.74 14.87
CA PHE A 10 13.24 11.65 14.12
C PHE A 10 14.15 12.42 15.08
N GLU A 11 15.41 12.60 14.68
CA GLU A 11 16.42 13.36 15.43
C GLU A 11 16.98 14.46 14.53
N ASN A 12 17.02 15.69 15.04
CA ASN A 12 17.71 16.77 14.36
C ASN A 12 19.24 16.61 14.51
N ARG A 13 19.89 16.03 13.50
CA ARG A 13 21.36 15.94 13.43
C ARG A 13 22.03 17.10 12.68
N GLN A 14 21.28 18.13 12.32
CA GLN A 14 21.81 19.35 11.72
C GLN A 14 22.44 20.25 12.79
N GLN A 15 23.29 21.18 12.37
CA GLN A 15 23.91 22.16 13.27
C GLN A 15 22.96 23.31 13.64
N THR A 16 21.86 23.45 12.91
CA THR A 16 20.81 24.45 13.18
C THR A 16 19.47 23.81 13.52
N ALA A 17 18.55 24.66 13.99
CA ALA A 17 17.19 24.24 14.24
C ALA A 17 16.46 23.83 12.95
N LEU A 18 15.55 22.87 13.09
CA LEU A 18 14.63 22.44 12.06
C LEU A 18 13.21 22.74 12.51
N ASP A 19 12.36 23.23 11.61
CA ASP A 19 10.93 23.15 11.83
C ASP A 19 10.42 21.85 11.22
N VAL A 20 9.54 21.17 11.94
CA VAL A 20 8.97 19.89 11.53
C VAL A 20 7.46 19.91 11.67
N TRP A 21 6.79 19.39 10.65
CA TRP A 21 5.36 19.13 10.63
C TRP A 21 5.17 17.62 10.53
N LEU A 22 4.45 17.02 11.46
CA LEU A 22 4.14 15.60 11.46
C LEU A 22 2.65 15.40 11.20
N SER A 23 2.32 14.40 10.39
CA SER A 23 0.96 13.92 10.28
C SER A 23 0.61 13.07 11.49
N VAL A 24 -0.48 13.42 12.16
CA VAL A 24 -1.18 12.50 13.06
C VAL A 24 -2.03 11.57 12.18
N PRO A 25 -1.87 10.23 12.29
CA PRO A 25 -2.63 9.29 11.46
C PRO A 25 -4.14 9.57 11.53
N PRO A 26 -4.83 9.73 10.38
CA PRO A 26 -6.25 10.08 10.35
C PRO A 26 -7.14 8.86 10.56
N CYS A 27 -8.34 9.10 11.10
CA CYS A 27 -9.39 8.08 11.14
C CYS A 27 -10.03 7.94 9.74
N LEU A 28 -10.06 6.72 9.22
CA LEU A 28 -10.49 6.35 7.88
C LEU A 28 -11.34 5.07 7.92
N PRO A 29 -12.12 4.75 6.87
CA PRO A 29 -12.91 3.52 6.85
C PRO A 29 -12.09 2.25 7.15
N ALA A 30 -10.85 2.16 6.65
CA ALA A 30 -9.96 1.00 6.85
C ALA A 30 -9.03 1.11 8.08
N GLN A 31 -9.01 2.25 8.76
CA GLN A 31 -8.10 2.54 9.89
C GLN A 31 -8.85 3.41 10.92
N LYS A 32 -9.23 2.83 12.06
CA LYS A 32 -10.04 3.50 13.09
C LYS A 32 -9.35 3.40 14.46
N GLN A 33 -9.94 4.08 15.45
CA GLN A 33 -9.56 3.99 16.87
C GLN A 33 -8.06 4.20 17.11
N ILE A 34 -7.58 5.39 16.75
CA ILE A 34 -6.15 5.71 16.78
C ILE A 34 -5.79 6.25 18.16
N GLU A 35 -4.97 5.49 18.88
CA GLU A 35 -4.43 5.87 20.18
C GLU A 35 -2.97 6.29 19.99
N LEU A 36 -2.68 7.60 20.05
CA LEU A 36 -1.33 8.15 19.84
C LEU A 36 -0.73 8.70 21.14
N THR A 37 0.53 8.36 21.39
CA THR A 37 1.34 8.87 22.49
C THR A 37 2.67 9.41 21.97
N TRP A 38 2.98 10.68 22.28
CA TRP A 38 4.26 11.31 21.94
C TRP A 38 5.40 10.77 22.82
N THR A 39 6.59 10.53 22.25
CA THR A 39 7.72 9.88 22.96
C THR A 39 8.68 10.87 23.63
N HIS A 40 8.80 12.10 23.13
CA HIS A 40 9.75 13.10 23.64
C HIS A 40 9.05 14.34 24.17
N ARG A 41 8.51 15.16 23.26
CA ARG A 41 7.70 16.34 23.56
C ARG A 41 6.37 16.23 22.83
N GLN A 42 5.31 16.71 23.46
CA GLN A 42 4.04 16.90 22.79
C GLN A 42 4.11 18.19 21.95
N PRO A 43 3.97 18.11 20.62
CA PRO A 43 3.88 19.27 19.75
C PRO A 43 2.48 19.91 19.79
N ASP A 44 2.37 21.12 19.25
CA ASP A 44 1.08 21.76 19.02
C ASP A 44 0.41 21.10 17.80
N CYS A 45 -0.85 20.69 17.95
CA CYS A 45 -1.61 20.04 16.90
C CYS A 45 -2.69 20.97 16.33
N VAL A 46 -2.81 21.01 15.02
CA VAL A 46 -3.83 21.78 14.29
C VAL A 46 -4.58 20.85 13.36
N ASN A 47 -5.91 20.88 13.45
CA ASN A 47 -6.76 20.21 12.46
C ASN A 47 -6.72 21.02 11.17
N ASN A 48 -6.36 20.35 10.09
CA ASN A 48 -6.27 20.91 8.76
C ASN A 48 -7.47 20.47 7.91
N VAL A 49 -7.56 21.02 6.71
CA VAL A 49 -8.57 20.64 5.72
C VAL A 49 -8.45 19.14 5.39
N ALA A 50 -9.59 18.52 5.07
CA ALA A 50 -9.69 17.12 4.63
C ALA A 50 -9.24 16.07 5.66
N MET A 51 -9.52 16.31 6.94
CA MET A 51 -9.29 15.39 8.07
C MET A 51 -7.82 15.11 8.39
N ASN A 52 -6.89 15.86 7.84
CA ASN A 52 -5.51 15.82 8.29
C ASN A 52 -5.40 16.53 9.65
N THR A 53 -4.64 15.97 10.58
CA THR A 53 -4.18 16.69 11.78
C THR A 53 -2.67 16.79 11.70
N ILE A 54 -2.14 18.00 11.85
CA ILE A 54 -0.71 18.27 11.74
C ILE A 54 -0.18 18.72 13.09
N ALA A 55 0.90 18.09 13.51
CA ALA A 55 1.67 18.42 14.69
C ALA A 55 2.90 19.25 14.30
N PHE A 56 3.16 20.36 14.98
CA PHE A 56 4.31 21.22 14.70
C PHE A 56 5.31 21.29 15.86
N ALA A 57 6.60 21.27 15.53
CA ALA A 57 7.66 21.61 16.46
C ALA A 57 8.85 22.26 15.77
N THR A 58 9.54 23.15 16.46
CA THR A 58 10.94 23.50 16.15
C THR A 58 11.87 22.65 17.01
N LEU A 59 12.79 21.92 16.38
CA LEU A 59 13.79 21.06 17.01
C LEU A 59 15.16 21.72 16.97
N LYS A 60 15.78 21.93 18.13
CA LYS A 60 17.19 22.35 18.22
C LYS A 60 18.11 21.19 17.82
N PRO A 61 19.40 21.45 17.53
CA PRO A 61 20.37 20.38 17.31
C PRO A 61 20.30 19.32 18.41
N GLN A 62 20.33 18.05 18.02
CA GLN A 62 20.23 16.85 18.86
C GLN A 62 18.87 16.61 19.52
N GLU A 63 17.88 17.50 19.35
CA GLU A 63 16.53 17.23 19.84
C GLU A 63 15.82 16.17 18.98
N LYS A 64 14.96 15.41 19.65
CA LYS A 64 14.19 14.31 19.05
C LYS A 64 12.70 14.60 19.10
N ILE A 65 11.98 14.05 18.13
CA ILE A 65 10.53 13.99 18.12
C ILE A 65 10.08 12.63 17.62
N GLY A 66 8.97 12.15 18.15
CA GLY A 66 8.49 10.82 17.85
C GLY A 66 7.16 10.54 18.51
N PHE A 67 6.51 9.50 18.03
CA PHE A 67 5.25 9.04 18.59
C PHE A 67 5.11 7.53 18.44
N LYS A 68 4.27 6.95 19.28
CA LYS A 68 3.75 5.59 19.15
C LYS A 68 2.26 5.69 18.91
N ALA A 69 1.73 4.90 17.98
CA ALA A 69 0.30 4.83 17.74
C ALA A 69 -0.16 3.36 17.70
N VAL A 70 -1.30 3.09 18.34
CA VAL A 70 -2.06 1.85 18.14
C VAL A 70 -3.20 2.18 17.20
N VAL A 71 -3.29 1.43 16.11
CA VAL A 71 -4.26 1.64 15.04
C VAL A 71 -5.07 0.37 14.86
N GLU A 72 -6.40 0.49 14.87
CA GLU A 72 -7.27 -0.62 14.52
C GLU A 72 -7.47 -0.66 13.00
N LEU A 73 -6.97 -1.73 12.39
CA LEU A 73 -7.14 -2.01 10.97
C LEU A 73 -8.37 -2.88 10.76
N THR A 74 -9.28 -2.37 9.95
CA THR A 74 -10.53 -3.05 9.60
C THR A 74 -10.35 -3.76 8.26
N GLU A 75 -10.47 -5.08 8.27
CA GLU A 75 -10.76 -5.84 7.05
C GLU A 75 -12.22 -5.55 6.70
N LEU A 76 -12.50 -4.53 5.90
CA LEU A 76 -13.89 -4.26 5.50
C LEU A 76 -14.40 -5.41 4.65
N GLY A 77 -15.20 -6.28 5.28
CA GLY A 77 -15.99 -7.33 4.66
C GLY A 77 -17.49 -7.22 4.98
N ASP A 78 -17.93 -6.15 5.64
CA ASP A 78 -19.34 -5.89 5.91
C ASP A 78 -19.85 -4.70 5.06
N PRO A 79 -20.70 -4.94 4.05
CA PRO A 79 -21.25 -3.88 3.20
C PRO A 79 -22.16 -2.88 3.95
N THR A 80 -22.43 -3.06 5.24
CA THR A 80 -23.25 -2.13 6.02
C THR A 80 -22.49 -0.90 6.55
N ASP A 81 -21.15 -0.92 6.58
CA ASP A 81 -20.31 0.25 6.95
C ASP A 81 -19.96 1.12 5.72
N GLN A 82 -20.49 0.76 4.54
CA GLN A 82 -20.42 1.51 3.27
C GLN A 82 -21.34 2.75 3.23
N ASN A 83 -22.11 2.99 4.29
CA ASN A 83 -22.94 4.19 4.46
C ASN A 83 -22.14 5.34 5.09
N ALA A 84 -20.99 5.69 4.49
CA ALA A 84 -20.57 7.08 4.58
C ALA A 84 -21.64 7.88 3.84
N GLY A 85 -22.46 8.63 4.57
CA GLY A 85 -23.47 9.52 3.99
C GLY A 85 -22.89 10.42 2.89
N PRO A 86 -23.74 11.16 2.15
CA PRO A 86 -23.25 12.03 1.08
C PRO A 86 -22.14 12.93 1.61
N LEU A 87 -21.04 13.06 0.85
CA LEU A 87 -19.98 14.01 1.17
C LEU A 87 -20.59 15.41 1.33
N SER A 88 -20.07 16.18 2.28
CA SER A 88 -20.37 17.60 2.33
C SER A 88 -19.94 18.29 1.03
N ALA A 89 -20.56 19.44 0.71
CA ALA A 89 -20.19 20.20 -0.48
C ALA A 89 -18.70 20.62 -0.47
N GLU A 90 -18.18 20.92 0.72
CA GLU A 90 -16.77 21.26 0.94
C GLU A 90 -15.85 20.07 0.67
N GLU A 91 -16.11 18.90 1.27
CA GLU A 91 -15.32 17.69 1.01
C GLU A 91 -15.38 17.27 -0.46
N ARG A 92 -16.57 17.34 -1.07
CA ARG A 92 -16.74 17.04 -2.50
C ARG A 92 -15.90 17.98 -3.35
N THR A 93 -15.96 19.29 -3.10
CA THR A 93 -15.16 20.28 -3.82
C THR A 93 -13.68 20.03 -3.63
N TRP A 94 -13.26 19.74 -2.40
CA TRP A 94 -11.86 19.47 -2.08
C TRP A 94 -11.33 18.26 -2.83
N TYR A 95 -12.02 17.12 -2.79
CA TYR A 95 -11.60 15.89 -3.45
C TYR A 95 -11.90 15.84 -4.95
N LEU A 96 -12.42 16.93 -5.53
CA LEU A 96 -12.53 17.15 -6.98
C LEU A 96 -11.53 18.19 -7.49
N ARG A 97 -10.79 18.88 -6.62
CA ARG A 97 -9.89 19.95 -7.03
C ARG A 97 -8.69 19.43 -7.82
N SER A 98 -8.18 20.30 -8.70
CA SER A 98 -6.84 20.14 -9.29
C SER A 98 -5.78 20.59 -8.27
N SER A 99 -4.59 20.00 -8.39
CA SER A 99 -3.47 20.12 -7.46
C SER A 99 -2.16 20.03 -8.26
N ASN A 100 -1.03 20.40 -7.66
CA ASN A 100 0.28 20.34 -8.34
C ASN A 100 0.62 18.91 -8.79
N LEU A 101 0.38 17.93 -7.91
CA LEU A 101 0.62 16.51 -8.18
C LEU A 101 -0.58 15.83 -8.86
N ILE A 102 -1.79 16.40 -8.78
CA ILE A 102 -3.03 15.84 -9.35
C ILE A 102 -3.68 16.88 -10.25
N GLN A 103 -3.23 16.92 -11.51
CA GLN A 103 -3.65 17.93 -12.48
C GLN A 103 -4.91 17.49 -13.22
N ILE A 104 -5.92 18.36 -13.26
CA ILE A 104 -7.16 18.14 -14.02
C ILE A 104 -7.20 19.16 -15.15
N ASN A 105 -7.13 18.67 -16.39
CA ASN A 105 -7.14 19.45 -17.61
C ASN A 105 -7.98 18.72 -18.71
N PRO A 106 -8.26 19.37 -19.85
CA PRO A 106 -9.01 18.76 -20.94
C PRO A 106 -8.42 17.43 -21.45
N GLU A 107 -7.10 17.29 -21.48
CA GLU A 107 -6.40 16.09 -21.95
C GLU A 107 -6.60 14.90 -21.00
N VAL A 108 -6.52 15.13 -19.69
CA VAL A 108 -6.83 14.15 -18.64
C VAL A 108 -8.29 13.73 -18.75
N ARG A 109 -9.21 14.70 -18.92
CA ARG A 109 -10.64 14.40 -19.08
C ARG A 109 -10.91 13.59 -20.34
N GLN A 110 -10.31 13.95 -21.47
CA GLN A 110 -10.46 13.21 -22.73
C GLN A 110 -9.98 11.77 -22.59
N LEU A 111 -8.82 11.56 -21.96
CA LEU A 111 -8.31 10.22 -21.68
C LEU A 111 -9.26 9.44 -20.76
N ALA A 112 -9.77 10.07 -19.71
CA ALA A 112 -10.72 9.45 -18.80
C ALA A 112 -12.00 9.02 -19.54
N GLU A 113 -12.60 9.90 -20.34
CA GLU A 113 -13.78 9.63 -21.17
C GLU A 113 -13.56 8.47 -22.15
N GLN A 114 -12.38 8.39 -22.77
CA GLN A 114 -11.99 7.26 -23.63
C GLN A 114 -11.90 5.94 -22.86
N ILE A 115 -11.24 5.95 -21.69
CA ILE A 115 -11.09 4.74 -20.86
C ILE A 115 -12.45 4.23 -20.40
N VAL A 116 -13.36 5.14 -20.01
CA VAL A 116 -14.65 4.75 -19.44
C VAL A 116 -15.75 4.54 -20.47
N ALA A 117 -15.47 4.68 -21.77
CA ALA A 117 -16.45 4.56 -22.85
C ALA A 117 -17.36 3.32 -22.67
N GLY A 118 -18.68 3.53 -22.69
CA GLY A 118 -19.69 2.49 -22.47
C GLY A 118 -19.86 2.02 -21.03
N ALA A 119 -19.30 2.72 -20.02
CA ALA A 119 -19.65 2.50 -18.62
C ALA A 119 -21.02 3.12 -18.30
N SER A 120 -21.85 2.40 -17.53
CA SER A 120 -23.21 2.81 -17.16
C SER A 120 -23.33 3.56 -15.83
N ASP A 121 -22.29 3.47 -14.99
CA ASP A 121 -22.31 3.94 -13.61
C ASP A 121 -20.90 4.26 -13.09
N GLU A 122 -20.85 4.98 -11.97
CA GLU A 122 -19.61 5.47 -11.33
C GLU A 122 -18.64 4.33 -10.97
N GLU A 123 -19.16 3.19 -10.50
CA GLU A 123 -18.32 2.05 -10.13
C GLU A 123 -17.64 1.46 -11.36
N THR A 124 -18.40 1.24 -12.44
CA THR A 124 -17.87 0.74 -13.70
C THR A 124 -16.85 1.72 -14.31
N GLN A 125 -17.08 3.03 -14.18
CA GLN A 125 -16.11 4.05 -14.59
C GLN A 125 -14.79 3.91 -13.83
N ALA A 126 -14.84 3.87 -12.49
CA ALA A 126 -13.66 3.79 -11.64
C ALA A 126 -12.92 2.44 -11.81
N GLN A 127 -13.64 1.33 -11.97
CA GLN A 127 -13.07 0.02 -12.28
C GLN A 127 -12.33 -0.02 -13.62
N LYS A 128 -12.87 0.63 -14.67
CA LYS A 128 -12.18 0.74 -15.97
C LYS A 128 -10.88 1.56 -15.87
N ILE A 129 -10.89 2.65 -15.11
CA ILE A 129 -9.67 3.42 -14.83
C ILE A 129 -8.64 2.56 -14.09
N TYR A 130 -9.07 1.87 -13.03
CA TYR A 130 -8.22 0.95 -12.27
C TYR A 130 -7.57 -0.12 -13.16
N LEU A 131 -8.35 -0.76 -14.02
CA LEU A 131 -7.87 -1.77 -14.96
C LEU A 131 -6.88 -1.18 -15.98
N SER A 132 -7.18 0.00 -16.52
CA SER A 132 -6.29 0.68 -17.48
C SER A 132 -4.90 0.92 -16.88
N LEU A 133 -4.81 1.39 -15.64
CA LEU A 133 -3.54 1.59 -14.96
C LEU A 133 -2.79 0.27 -14.74
N ILE A 134 -3.48 -0.76 -14.23
CA ILE A 134 -2.85 -2.07 -13.97
C ILE A 134 -2.30 -2.71 -15.25
N GLN A 135 -3.02 -2.56 -16.37
CA GLN A 135 -2.69 -3.20 -17.64
C GLN A 135 -1.65 -2.42 -18.45
N ASN A 136 -1.70 -1.09 -18.43
CA ASN A 136 -0.96 -0.25 -19.39
C ASN A 136 0.22 0.50 -18.78
N TYR A 137 0.25 0.71 -17.46
CA TYR A 137 1.35 1.44 -16.82
C TYR A 137 2.45 0.49 -16.36
N THR A 138 3.67 1.01 -16.21
CA THR A 138 4.84 0.26 -15.74
C THR A 138 5.35 0.83 -14.43
N TYR A 139 5.49 -0.01 -13.40
CA TYR A 139 6.09 0.42 -12.14
C TYR A 139 7.57 0.78 -12.34
N LYS A 140 7.97 1.99 -11.97
CA LYS A 140 9.34 2.49 -12.07
C LYS A 140 9.69 3.34 -10.85
N TRP A 141 10.75 2.95 -10.15
CA TRP A 141 11.29 3.69 -9.01
C TRP A 141 12.79 3.94 -9.18
N PRO A 142 13.29 5.16 -8.87
CA PRO A 142 12.51 6.38 -8.62
C PRO A 142 11.92 6.95 -9.94
N PRO A 143 10.78 7.67 -9.88
CA PRO A 143 10.31 8.45 -11.03
C PRO A 143 11.23 9.66 -11.27
N PRO A 144 11.47 10.04 -12.54
CA PRO A 144 12.32 11.20 -12.86
C PRO A 144 11.65 12.55 -12.57
N ASP A 145 10.32 12.58 -12.48
CA ASP A 145 9.49 13.74 -12.18
C ASP A 145 8.19 13.22 -11.56
N ARG A 146 7.63 13.96 -10.60
CA ARG A 146 6.42 13.57 -9.85
C ARG A 146 5.18 14.32 -10.33
N GLY A 147 4.06 13.62 -10.43
CA GLY A 147 2.75 14.17 -10.70
C GLY A 147 2.00 13.46 -11.83
N SER A 148 0.68 13.60 -11.82
CA SER A 148 -0.22 12.90 -12.72
C SER A 148 0.05 13.18 -14.20
N GLU A 149 0.44 14.39 -14.57
CA GLU A 149 0.55 14.78 -15.99
C GLU A 149 1.74 14.11 -16.68
N ILE A 150 2.93 14.16 -16.07
CA ILE A 150 4.10 13.47 -16.63
C ILE A 150 3.88 11.95 -16.64
N THR A 151 3.30 11.41 -15.58
CA THR A 151 3.05 9.96 -15.46
C THR A 151 2.00 9.49 -16.46
N ARG A 152 0.98 10.30 -16.77
CA ARG A 152 0.00 10.02 -17.82
C ARG A 152 0.66 9.88 -19.19
N LEU A 153 1.66 10.71 -19.48
CA LEU A 153 2.37 10.73 -20.76
C LEU A 153 3.39 9.58 -20.86
N THR A 154 4.16 9.33 -19.80
CA THR A 154 5.19 8.29 -19.80
C THR A 154 4.65 6.89 -19.53
N GLN A 155 3.45 6.80 -18.95
CA GLN A 155 2.84 5.57 -18.44
C GLN A 155 3.77 4.79 -17.49
N ALA A 156 4.65 5.48 -16.77
CA ALA A 156 5.62 4.87 -15.88
C ALA A 156 5.86 5.71 -14.62
N GLY A 157 5.86 5.06 -13.45
CA GLY A 157 6.05 5.72 -12.18
C GLY A 157 5.92 4.77 -10.99
N ASP A 158 6.05 5.30 -9.78
CA ASP A 158 5.97 4.54 -8.53
C ASP A 158 4.53 4.53 -7.94
N CYS A 159 4.37 4.08 -6.70
CA CYS A 159 3.06 4.04 -6.04
C CYS A 159 2.37 5.42 -5.94
N GLY A 160 3.14 6.50 -5.73
CA GLY A 160 2.65 7.87 -5.74
C GLY A 160 2.11 8.26 -7.10
N GLU A 161 2.90 8.03 -8.14
CA GLU A 161 2.54 8.37 -9.52
C GLU A 161 1.29 7.65 -10.01
N TYR A 162 1.16 6.35 -9.69
CA TYR A 162 -0.05 5.58 -9.96
C TYR A 162 -1.26 6.18 -9.25
N SER A 163 -1.10 6.60 -8.00
CA SER A 163 -2.16 7.18 -7.20
C SER A 163 -2.58 8.57 -7.71
N HIS A 164 -1.63 9.36 -8.19
CA HIS A 164 -1.88 10.68 -8.79
C HIS A 164 -2.66 10.58 -10.09
N VAL A 165 -2.26 9.68 -11.01
CA VAL A 165 -2.99 9.47 -12.27
C VAL A 165 -4.39 8.94 -12.03
N PHE A 166 -4.54 7.96 -11.13
CA PHE A 166 -5.87 7.42 -10.79
C PHE A 166 -6.79 8.53 -10.26
N ALA A 167 -6.29 9.35 -9.32
CA ALA A 167 -7.04 10.47 -8.79
C ALA A 167 -7.39 11.51 -9.86
N ALA A 168 -6.43 11.89 -10.72
CA ALA A 168 -6.66 12.86 -11.78
C ALA A 168 -7.76 12.42 -12.76
N LEU A 169 -7.72 11.15 -13.20
CA LEU A 169 -8.74 10.59 -14.09
C LEU A 169 -10.11 10.54 -13.41
N CYS A 170 -10.20 10.05 -12.18
CA CYS A 170 -11.46 10.03 -11.42
C CYS A 170 -12.05 11.44 -11.22
N ARG A 171 -11.24 12.38 -10.75
CA ARG A 171 -11.69 13.76 -10.49
C ARG A 171 -12.15 14.47 -11.75
N SER A 172 -11.51 14.22 -12.90
CA SER A 172 -11.90 14.79 -14.20
C SER A 172 -13.30 14.36 -14.66
N LEU A 173 -13.79 13.22 -14.18
CA LEU A 173 -15.14 12.69 -14.42
C LEU A 173 -16.14 13.08 -13.33
N GLY A 174 -15.74 13.87 -12.33
CA GLY A 174 -16.60 14.25 -11.22
C GLY A 174 -16.71 13.20 -10.11
N LEU A 175 -15.82 12.21 -10.07
CA LEU A 175 -15.71 11.22 -8.99
C LEU A 175 -14.73 11.73 -7.92
N PRO A 176 -15.19 12.08 -6.71
CA PRO A 176 -14.30 12.54 -5.65
C PRO A 176 -13.30 11.44 -5.29
N CYS A 177 -12.02 11.75 -5.34
CA CYS A 177 -10.96 10.78 -5.11
C CYS A 177 -9.84 11.41 -4.30
N ARG A 178 -9.30 10.69 -3.31
CA ARG A 178 -8.19 11.13 -2.49
C ARG A 178 -7.00 10.18 -2.61
N VAL A 179 -5.81 10.72 -2.52
CA VAL A 179 -4.59 9.93 -2.35
C VAL A 179 -4.33 9.75 -0.87
N LEU A 180 -3.94 8.57 -0.43
CA LEU A 180 -3.51 8.30 0.94
C LEU A 180 -2.02 8.02 0.92
N TYR A 181 -1.26 8.78 1.72
CA TYR A 181 0.18 8.56 1.91
C TYR A 181 0.39 7.86 3.23
N GLY A 182 1.17 6.79 3.24
CA GLY A 182 1.28 5.94 4.41
C GLY A 182 2.42 4.95 4.29
N THR A 183 2.26 3.79 4.88
CA THR A 183 3.28 2.75 4.90
C THR A 183 2.65 1.37 4.81
N TRP A 184 3.41 0.43 4.27
CA TRP A 184 3.16 -0.98 4.53
C TRP A 184 3.42 -1.30 6.01
N ALA A 185 2.67 -2.27 6.51
CA ALA A 185 2.79 -2.89 7.83
C ALA A 185 3.66 -4.15 7.75
N LEU A 186 4.69 -4.10 6.90
CA LEU A 186 5.56 -5.22 6.54
C LEU A 186 7.00 -5.04 7.06
N GLY A 187 7.32 -3.91 7.69
CA GLY A 187 8.68 -3.66 8.17
C GLY A 187 8.98 -2.21 8.52
N GLN A 188 10.25 -1.85 8.40
CA GLN A 188 10.76 -0.51 8.67
C GLN A 188 10.75 0.35 7.41
N SER A 189 10.21 1.57 7.53
CA SER A 189 10.31 2.64 6.53
C SER A 189 9.82 2.29 5.10
N GLU A 190 8.81 1.42 4.98
CA GLU A 190 8.25 1.01 3.69
C GLU A 190 7.09 1.91 3.25
N GLY A 191 7.44 3.08 2.72
CA GLY A 191 6.46 4.03 2.24
C GLY A 191 5.54 3.48 1.15
N HIS A 192 4.25 3.85 1.19
CA HIS A 192 3.28 3.52 0.15
C HIS A 192 2.26 4.63 -0.08
N ALA A 193 1.73 4.72 -1.29
CA ALA A 193 0.61 5.58 -1.64
C ALA A 193 -0.46 4.78 -2.39
N TRP A 194 -1.73 5.06 -2.08
CA TRP A 194 -2.89 4.45 -2.73
C TRP A 194 -4.06 5.43 -2.76
N ASN A 195 -5.22 5.00 -3.23
CA ASN A 195 -6.40 5.86 -3.36
C ASN A 195 -7.59 5.36 -2.54
N GLU A 196 -8.48 6.31 -2.27
CA GLU A 196 -9.89 6.02 -2.06
C GLU A 196 -10.72 6.85 -3.04
N VAL A 197 -11.75 6.25 -3.62
CA VAL A 197 -12.71 6.92 -4.51
C VAL A 197 -14.10 6.84 -3.89
N TYR A 198 -14.80 7.98 -3.84
CA TYR A 198 -16.15 8.04 -3.32
C TYR A 198 -17.14 7.72 -4.45
N LEU A 199 -17.94 6.68 -4.24
CA LEU A 199 -19.04 6.28 -5.13
C LEU A 199 -20.36 6.46 -4.39
N SER A 200 -21.34 7.05 -5.06
CA SER A 200 -22.63 7.43 -4.47
C SER A 200 -23.40 6.26 -3.85
N LYS A 201 -23.14 5.02 -4.30
CA LYS A 201 -23.77 3.79 -3.80
C LYS A 201 -22.96 3.04 -2.74
N SER A 202 -21.66 3.28 -2.66
CA SER A 202 -20.72 2.44 -1.90
C SER A 202 -19.85 3.22 -0.92
N GLY A 203 -19.98 4.55 -0.89
CA GLY A 203 -19.12 5.43 -0.10
C GLY A 203 -17.67 5.39 -0.60
N TRP A 204 -16.72 5.51 0.33
CA TRP A 204 -15.29 5.44 0.03
C TRP A 204 -14.85 4.00 -0.27
N VAL A 205 -14.44 3.76 -1.51
CA VAL A 205 -13.89 2.49 -1.99
C VAL A 205 -12.38 2.59 -2.07
N VAL A 206 -11.67 1.66 -1.41
CA VAL A 206 -10.21 1.63 -1.41
C VAL A 206 -9.68 1.05 -2.73
N VAL A 207 -8.68 1.70 -3.32
CA VAL A 207 -8.09 1.33 -4.60
C VAL A 207 -6.57 1.42 -4.53
N ASP A 208 -5.86 0.37 -4.93
CA ASP A 208 -4.40 0.28 -4.86
C ASP A 208 -3.84 -0.27 -6.18
N THR A 209 -3.82 0.58 -7.20
CA THR A 209 -3.41 0.19 -8.56
C THR A 209 -1.98 -0.35 -8.61
N SER A 210 -1.03 0.29 -7.91
CA SER A 210 0.37 -0.12 -7.89
C SER A 210 0.60 -1.41 -7.10
N GLY A 211 0.02 -1.55 -5.90
CA GLY A 211 0.13 -2.75 -5.08
C GLY A 211 -0.55 -3.97 -5.71
N ASP A 212 -1.70 -3.76 -6.34
CA ASP A 212 -2.41 -4.83 -7.04
C ASP A 212 -1.67 -5.23 -8.31
N GLN A 213 -1.14 -4.26 -9.08
CA GLN A 213 -0.27 -4.55 -10.22
C GLN A 213 0.95 -5.39 -9.81
N GLY A 214 1.60 -5.03 -8.70
CA GLY A 214 2.73 -5.75 -8.11
C GLY A 214 2.41 -7.22 -7.81
N SER A 215 1.19 -7.49 -7.34
CA SER A 215 0.71 -8.84 -7.03
C SER A 215 0.63 -9.76 -8.26
N PHE A 216 0.66 -9.20 -9.47
CA PHE A 216 0.62 -9.94 -10.73
C PHE A 216 1.99 -10.06 -11.42
N THR A 217 3.06 -9.46 -10.89
CA THR A 217 4.42 -9.45 -11.50
C THR A 217 5.05 -10.84 -11.64
N GLY A 218 4.63 -11.82 -10.81
CA GLY A 218 5.12 -13.20 -10.88
C GLY A 218 4.37 -14.11 -11.85
N GLN A 219 3.43 -13.59 -12.64
CA GLN A 219 2.64 -14.41 -13.56
C GLN A 219 3.33 -14.57 -14.92
N LEU A 220 3.42 -15.81 -15.41
CA LEU A 220 3.95 -16.14 -16.74
C LEU A 220 3.10 -15.58 -17.90
N VAL A 221 1.90 -15.10 -17.59
CA VAL A 221 0.93 -14.56 -18.56
C VAL A 221 0.97 -13.03 -18.51
N LYS A 222 1.06 -12.39 -19.69
CA LYS A 222 0.94 -10.92 -19.80
C LYS A 222 -0.38 -10.46 -19.18
N ARG A 223 -0.35 -9.44 -18.32
CA ARG A 223 -1.53 -8.92 -17.61
C ARG A 223 -2.68 -8.52 -18.53
N SER A 224 -2.36 -8.04 -19.73
CA SER A 224 -3.32 -7.69 -20.77
C SER A 224 -4.15 -8.89 -21.28
N LEU A 225 -3.72 -10.12 -20.99
CA LEU A 225 -4.41 -11.36 -21.34
C LEU A 225 -5.25 -11.91 -20.18
N LEU A 226 -5.13 -11.33 -18.97
CA LEU A 226 -5.93 -11.76 -17.82
C LEU A 226 -7.35 -11.19 -17.94
N PRO A 227 -8.39 -11.99 -17.63
CA PRO A 227 -9.76 -11.49 -17.69
C PRO A 227 -9.98 -10.39 -16.64
N ALA A 228 -10.76 -9.37 -16.99
CA ALA A 228 -11.07 -8.25 -16.10
C ALA A 228 -11.61 -8.71 -14.75
N SER A 229 -12.47 -9.75 -14.73
CA SER A 229 -13.01 -10.34 -13.50
C SER A 229 -11.94 -10.89 -12.56
N PHE A 230 -10.78 -11.30 -13.09
CA PHE A 230 -9.65 -11.75 -12.27
C PHE A 230 -8.89 -10.57 -11.67
N LEU A 231 -8.63 -9.53 -12.47
CA LEU A 231 -7.93 -8.32 -12.01
C LEU A 231 -8.78 -7.52 -11.01
N LEU A 232 -10.10 -7.52 -11.15
CA LEU A 232 -11.04 -6.85 -10.25
C LEU A 232 -11.23 -7.55 -8.89
N LYS A 233 -10.63 -8.74 -8.66
CA LYS A 233 -10.77 -9.44 -7.36
C LYS A 233 -10.29 -8.61 -6.17
N ARG A 234 -9.40 -7.64 -6.39
CA ARG A 234 -8.84 -6.77 -5.36
C ARG A 234 -9.50 -5.39 -5.30
N TRP A 235 -10.43 -5.10 -6.21
CA TRP A 235 -11.21 -3.86 -6.21
C TRP A 235 -11.95 -3.69 -4.88
N GLY A 236 -11.79 -2.53 -4.24
CA GLY A 236 -12.46 -2.21 -2.99
C GLY A 236 -12.01 -3.03 -1.78
N GLN A 237 -10.95 -3.83 -1.89
CA GLN A 237 -10.44 -4.66 -0.79
C GLN A 237 -9.34 -3.91 -0.03
N PRO A 238 -9.58 -3.43 1.20
CA PRO A 238 -8.53 -2.86 2.01
C PRO A 238 -7.50 -3.94 2.32
N ARG A 239 -6.22 -3.62 2.18
CA ARG A 239 -5.18 -4.53 2.65
C ARG A 239 -4.94 -4.24 4.14
N PRO A 240 -5.05 -5.24 5.03
CA PRO A 240 -4.87 -5.05 6.47
C PRO A 240 -3.38 -4.92 6.85
N ASP A 241 -2.54 -4.61 5.87
CA ASP A 241 -1.09 -4.50 5.98
C ASP A 241 -0.63 -3.09 5.61
N ARG A 242 -1.45 -2.05 5.80
CA ARG A 242 -1.03 -0.66 5.60
C ARG A 242 -1.67 0.28 6.61
N ILE A 243 -0.99 1.40 6.86
CA ILE A 243 -1.43 2.50 7.72
C ILE A 243 -1.30 3.79 6.93
N ALA A 244 -2.34 4.63 6.94
CA ALA A 244 -2.29 5.97 6.36
C ALA A 244 -1.70 6.96 7.37
N PHE A 245 -0.79 7.79 6.90
CA PHE A 245 -0.22 8.92 7.64
C PHE A 245 -0.97 10.21 7.31
N SER A 246 -1.18 10.50 6.02
CA SER A 246 -1.86 11.71 5.58
C SER A 246 -2.77 11.47 4.38
N ILE A 247 -3.65 12.45 4.14
CA ILE A 247 -4.67 12.44 3.09
C ILE A 247 -4.36 13.56 2.11
N ASP A 248 -4.25 13.19 0.84
CA ASP A 248 -4.09 14.04 -0.33
C ASP A 248 -2.77 14.84 -0.36
N PRO A 249 -2.28 15.24 -1.54
CA PRO A 249 -1.17 16.18 -1.63
C PRO A 249 -1.61 17.60 -1.26
N ASP A 250 -0.64 18.51 -1.27
CA ASP A 250 -0.83 19.93 -0.98
C ASP A 250 -1.44 20.15 0.42
N VAL A 251 -0.84 19.47 1.41
CA VAL A 251 -1.22 19.56 2.82
C VAL A 251 -0.77 20.92 3.36
N ALA A 252 -1.73 21.79 3.70
CA ALA A 252 -1.43 23.13 4.21
C ALA A 252 -0.63 23.07 5.53
N LEU A 253 0.40 23.89 5.67
CA LEU A 253 1.27 23.87 6.84
C LEU A 253 0.87 24.95 7.83
N ALA A 254 0.80 24.58 9.11
CA ALA A 254 0.49 25.47 10.23
C ALA A 254 1.56 25.27 11.33
N PRO A 255 2.36 26.29 11.66
CA PRO A 255 2.49 27.59 10.99
C PRO A 255 2.93 27.46 9.53
N SER A 256 2.73 28.53 8.74
CA SER A 256 3.06 28.54 7.31
C SER A 256 4.56 28.37 7.08
N TYR A 257 4.90 27.68 6.00
CA TYR A 257 6.27 27.46 5.60
C TYR A 257 6.95 28.74 5.11
N LEU A 258 8.17 29.01 5.60
CA LEU A 258 8.98 30.13 5.15
C LEU A 258 10.13 29.63 4.26
N PRO A 259 10.18 29.96 2.96
CA PRO A 259 11.25 29.50 2.08
C PRO A 259 12.65 29.83 2.60
N VAL A 260 13.59 28.94 2.34
CA VAL A 260 15.00 29.08 2.73
C VAL A 260 15.80 29.46 1.50
N SER A 261 16.71 30.42 1.62
CA SER A 261 17.62 30.76 0.52
C SER A 261 18.71 29.69 0.37
N TYR A 262 18.98 29.27 -0.87
CA TYR A 262 20.04 28.33 -1.22
C TYR A 262 20.57 28.61 -2.63
N VAL A 263 21.75 28.06 -2.95
CA VAL A 263 22.31 28.08 -4.30
C VAL A 263 22.04 26.73 -4.94
N ALA A 264 21.34 26.71 -6.08
CA ALA A 264 20.88 25.47 -6.71
C ALA A 264 22.01 24.47 -7.03
N GLY A 265 23.21 24.96 -7.35
CA GLY A 265 24.39 24.13 -7.62
C GLY A 265 24.94 23.37 -6.41
N ASP A 266 24.53 23.73 -5.19
CA ASP A 266 25.02 23.10 -3.96
C ASP A 266 24.21 21.88 -3.53
N LEU A 267 22.99 21.72 -4.07
CA LEU A 267 22.07 20.65 -3.73
C LEU A 267 22.57 19.29 -4.25
N THR A 268 22.42 18.26 -3.45
CA THR A 268 22.63 16.85 -3.85
C THR A 268 21.42 16.27 -4.57
N GLU A 269 21.58 15.13 -5.24
CA GLU A 269 20.46 14.42 -5.89
C GLU A 269 19.34 14.06 -4.91
N SER A 270 19.66 13.74 -3.65
CA SER A 270 18.66 13.43 -2.61
C SER A 270 17.87 14.65 -2.13
N GLU A 271 18.41 15.86 -2.33
CA GLU A 271 17.76 17.12 -1.96
C GLU A 271 16.95 17.70 -3.12
N GLN A 272 17.22 17.25 -4.36
CA GLN A 272 16.56 17.70 -5.57
C GLN A 272 15.47 16.71 -6.00
N LEU A 273 14.25 17.21 -6.06
CA LEU A 273 13.13 16.51 -6.66
C LEU A 273 12.63 17.30 -7.86
N ARG A 274 12.02 16.61 -8.81
CA ARG A 274 11.18 17.25 -9.81
C ARG A 274 9.73 16.97 -9.48
N ILE A 275 8.94 18.03 -9.35
CA ILE A 275 7.51 17.98 -9.05
C ILE A 275 6.81 18.84 -10.10
N ALA A 276 5.89 18.25 -10.84
CA ALA A 276 5.10 18.93 -11.87
C ALA A 276 5.97 19.71 -12.87
N GLY A 277 7.12 19.16 -13.26
CA GLY A 277 8.04 19.82 -14.21
C GLY A 277 8.97 20.86 -13.58
N ARG A 278 8.79 21.22 -12.32
CA ARG A 278 9.60 22.20 -11.57
C ARG A 278 10.65 21.49 -10.71
N GLN A 279 11.86 22.05 -10.66
CA GLN A 279 12.87 21.67 -9.68
C GLN A 279 12.43 22.11 -8.27
N PHE A 280 12.54 21.20 -7.32
CA PHE A 280 12.04 21.36 -5.95
C PHE A 280 13.09 20.89 -4.95
N ALA A 281 13.46 21.75 -4.01
CA ALA A 281 14.45 21.45 -2.98
C ALA A 281 13.75 21.00 -1.69
N TRP A 282 13.79 19.69 -1.42
CA TRP A 282 13.13 19.11 -0.24
C TRP A 282 13.77 19.65 1.05
N GLY A 283 12.93 20.17 1.95
CA GLY A 283 13.37 20.76 3.20
C GLY A 283 13.78 22.23 3.13
N LEU A 284 13.76 22.85 1.94
CA LEU A 284 14.07 24.28 1.73
C LEU A 284 12.90 25.05 1.10
N GLU A 285 12.02 24.35 0.39
CA GLU A 285 10.86 24.91 -0.29
C GLU A 285 9.54 24.30 0.23
N SER A 286 8.42 24.90 -0.19
CA SER A 286 7.07 24.32 -0.10
C SER A 286 6.36 24.55 -1.43
N MET A 287 5.31 23.78 -1.69
CA MET A 287 4.46 23.95 -2.87
C MET A 287 3.29 24.85 -2.50
N ASP A 288 3.38 26.14 -2.85
CA ASP A 288 2.34 27.14 -2.57
C ASP A 288 1.97 27.24 -1.07
N GLY A 289 2.97 27.09 -0.19
CA GLY A 289 2.78 27.08 1.26
C GLY A 289 2.34 25.73 1.85
N CYS A 290 2.18 24.70 1.01
CA CYS A 290 1.81 23.36 1.40
C CYS A 290 2.98 22.36 1.28
N ALA A 291 2.93 21.28 2.07
CA ALA A 291 3.74 20.11 1.80
C ALA A 291 3.19 19.37 0.57
N PRO A 292 4.03 19.03 -0.43
CA PRO A 292 3.57 18.27 -1.60
C PRO A 292 3.00 16.90 -1.20
N TYR A 293 3.58 16.26 -0.19
CA TYR A 293 3.06 15.08 0.49
C TYR A 293 3.68 14.98 1.89
N LEU A 294 3.05 14.22 2.79
CA LEU A 294 3.45 14.13 4.20
C LEU A 294 3.53 12.67 4.65
N GLN A 295 4.73 12.15 4.90
CA GLN A 295 4.96 10.72 5.11
C GLN A 295 6.09 10.38 6.11
N PRO A 296 5.80 10.35 7.42
CA PRO A 296 4.76 11.11 8.12
C PRO A 296 5.22 12.54 8.44
N ILE A 297 6.42 12.95 8.00
CA ILE A 297 7.04 14.22 8.37
C ILE A 297 7.31 15.09 7.14
N TYR A 298 7.19 16.40 7.31
CA TYR A 298 7.69 17.43 6.41
C TYR A 298 8.56 18.38 7.20
N ILE A 299 9.63 18.87 6.58
CA ILE A 299 10.68 19.58 7.30
C ILE A 299 11.03 20.89 6.63
N ARG A 300 11.57 21.80 7.42
CA ARG A 300 12.18 23.04 6.98
C ARG A 300 13.49 23.24 7.71
N GLN A 301 14.57 23.36 6.97
CA GLN A 301 15.84 23.78 7.53
C GLN A 301 15.80 25.29 7.80
N HIS A 302 16.41 25.77 8.88
CA HIS A 302 16.50 27.23 9.11
C HIS A 302 17.54 27.91 8.20
N ARG A 303 18.52 27.13 7.73
CA ARG A 303 19.48 27.47 6.69
C ARG A 303 19.83 26.19 5.92
N PHE A 304 20.30 26.31 4.69
CA PHE A 304 20.74 25.14 3.94
C PHE A 304 21.96 24.47 4.62
N GLU A 305 21.78 23.20 4.97
CA GLU A 305 22.80 22.27 5.42
C GLU A 305 22.58 20.94 4.70
N LYS A 306 23.67 20.33 4.24
CA LYS A 306 23.60 19.02 3.59
C LYS A 306 23.21 17.96 4.61
N TRP A 307 22.32 17.05 4.23
CA TRP A 307 22.01 15.89 5.06
C TRP A 307 23.26 15.05 5.33
N ALA A 308 23.41 14.60 6.58
CA ALA A 308 24.42 13.58 6.88
C ALA A 308 24.11 12.33 6.06
N LYS A 309 25.16 11.64 5.57
CA LYS A 309 25.02 10.52 4.63
C LYS A 309 24.13 9.38 5.15
N ASP A 310 24.01 9.23 6.46
CA ASP A 310 23.26 8.19 7.16
C ASP A 310 21.95 8.71 7.79
N GLN A 311 21.60 9.99 7.58
CA GLN A 311 20.38 10.57 8.13
C GLN A 311 19.26 10.49 7.10
N GLU A 312 18.18 9.81 7.46
CA GLU A 312 16.95 9.78 6.67
C GLU A 312 16.12 11.05 6.91
N PRO A 313 15.89 11.92 5.89
CA PRO A 313 15.14 13.17 6.05
C PRO A 313 13.68 12.96 6.45
N LEU A 314 13.12 11.77 6.17
CA LEU A 314 11.77 11.38 6.55
C LEU A 314 11.69 10.71 7.93
N GLY A 315 12.81 10.58 8.63
CA GLY A 315 12.89 9.85 9.88
C GLY A 315 12.70 8.35 9.72
N HIS A 316 12.53 7.66 10.84
CA HIS A 316 12.35 6.21 10.85
C HIS A 316 10.99 5.87 11.43
N TRP A 317 10.23 5.08 10.68
CA TRP A 317 9.03 4.43 11.21
C TRP A 317 9.12 2.92 11.13
N GLN A 318 8.42 2.28 12.05
CA GLN A 318 8.23 0.84 12.07
C GLN A 318 6.77 0.56 12.34
N VAL A 319 6.22 -0.39 11.59
CA VAL A 319 4.89 -0.91 11.86
C VAL A 319 5.01 -2.38 12.21
N THR A 320 4.43 -2.73 13.35
CA THR A 320 4.29 -4.12 13.77
C THR A 320 2.83 -4.42 13.95
N THR A 321 2.35 -5.46 13.30
CA THR A 321 1.02 -5.98 13.60
C THR A 321 1.17 -7.16 14.52
N ALA A 322 0.28 -7.33 15.50
CA ALA A 322 0.14 -8.65 16.11
C ALA A 322 -0.08 -9.67 14.96
N PRO A 323 0.63 -10.81 14.94
CA PRO A 323 0.29 -11.85 13.99
C PRO A 323 -1.21 -12.09 14.16
N ALA A 324 -1.95 -12.12 13.04
CA ALA A 324 -3.32 -12.60 13.10
C ALA A 324 -3.29 -13.87 13.96
N GLN A 325 -4.21 -14.03 14.90
CA GLN A 325 -4.48 -15.37 15.41
C GLN A 325 -4.91 -16.16 14.19
N VAL A 326 -3.92 -16.75 13.52
CA VAL A 326 -4.12 -17.80 12.55
C VAL A 326 -4.65 -18.90 13.43
N GLN A 327 -5.97 -18.93 13.62
CA GLN A 327 -6.59 -20.23 13.74
C GLN A 327 -6.05 -20.98 12.53
N PRO A 328 -5.33 -22.08 12.73
CA PRO A 328 -4.91 -22.89 11.63
C PRO A 328 -6.19 -23.41 10.96
N LYS A 329 -6.74 -22.64 10.02
CA LYS A 329 -7.38 -23.19 8.84
C LYS A 329 -6.26 -23.78 7.98
N ILE A 330 -5.44 -24.65 8.57
CA ILE A 330 -4.79 -25.65 7.77
C ILE A 330 -5.95 -26.47 7.24
N ALA A 331 -6.07 -26.47 5.92
CA ALA A 331 -7.19 -27.03 5.21
C ALA A 331 -7.50 -28.43 5.74
N VAL A 332 -8.57 -28.56 6.54
CA VAL A 332 -9.10 -29.85 7.00
C VAL A 332 -9.24 -30.79 5.78
N ARG A 333 -9.56 -30.22 4.61
CA ARG A 333 -9.61 -30.92 3.32
C ARG A 333 -8.29 -31.53 2.87
N GLU A 334 -7.15 -30.84 3.05
CA GLU A 334 -5.83 -31.33 2.66
C GLU A 334 -5.35 -32.42 3.63
N TRP A 335 -5.61 -32.27 4.93
CA TRP A 335 -5.29 -33.29 5.94
C TRP A 335 -6.14 -34.55 5.80
N VAL A 336 -7.44 -34.39 5.55
CA VAL A 336 -8.34 -35.52 5.26
C VAL A 336 -7.91 -36.24 3.99
N ALA A 337 -7.55 -35.52 2.93
CA ALA A 337 -7.03 -36.12 1.70
C ALA A 337 -5.71 -36.88 1.92
N LEU A 338 -4.80 -36.33 2.74
CA LEU A 338 -3.53 -36.98 3.08
C LEU A 338 -3.74 -38.25 3.93
N LEU A 339 -4.63 -38.21 4.91
CA LEU A 339 -4.97 -39.39 5.74
C LEU A 339 -5.64 -40.49 4.92
N ILE A 340 -6.53 -40.13 3.98
CA ILE A 340 -7.13 -41.08 3.04
C ILE A 340 -6.05 -41.70 2.15
N ALA A 341 -5.12 -40.90 1.61
CA ALA A 341 -4.05 -41.40 0.75
C ALA A 341 -3.10 -42.36 1.49
N ILE A 342 -2.73 -42.04 2.74
CA ILE A 342 -1.91 -42.92 3.59
C ILE A 342 -2.66 -44.21 3.91
N GLY A 343 -3.95 -44.13 4.24
CA GLY A 343 -4.79 -45.31 4.50
C GLY A 343 -4.88 -46.26 3.29
N LEU A 344 -5.01 -45.72 2.07
CA LEU A 344 -5.05 -46.52 0.84
C LEU A 344 -3.71 -47.21 0.53
N VAL A 345 -2.58 -46.54 0.77
CA VAL A 345 -1.25 -47.13 0.58
C VAL A 345 -1.00 -48.25 1.59
N LEU A 346 -1.31 -48.02 2.87
CA LEU A 346 -1.14 -49.04 3.92
C LEU A 346 -2.06 -50.24 3.72
N ALA A 347 -3.32 -50.02 3.30
CA ALA A 347 -4.25 -51.11 2.98
C ALA A 347 -3.74 -51.98 1.83
N SER A 348 -3.11 -51.39 0.81
CA SER A 348 -2.51 -52.14 -0.30
C SER A 348 -1.29 -52.97 0.12
N ALA A 349 -0.51 -52.49 1.09
CA ALA A 349 0.68 -53.18 1.58
C ALA A 349 0.37 -54.33 2.54
N VAL A 350 -0.70 -54.22 3.34
CA VAL A 350 -1.06 -55.20 4.38
C VAL A 350 -2.02 -56.27 3.87
N PHE A 351 -2.97 -55.92 3.00
CA PHE A 351 -4.04 -56.83 2.57
C PHE A 351 -3.92 -57.31 1.12
N GLY A 352 -2.85 -56.94 0.40
CA GLY A 352 -2.56 -57.46 -0.95
C GLY A 352 -3.55 -57.03 -2.05
N PHE A 353 -4.32 -55.96 -1.83
CA PHE A 353 -5.24 -55.44 -2.85
C PHE A 353 -4.51 -54.78 -4.03
N SER A 354 -5.17 -54.81 -5.20
CA SER A 354 -4.60 -54.53 -6.52
C SER A 354 -3.69 -53.29 -6.61
N ARG A 355 -2.61 -53.43 -7.39
CA ARG A 355 -1.55 -52.46 -7.69
C ARG A 355 -2.04 -51.04 -8.05
N TRP A 356 -3.29 -50.92 -8.49
CA TRP A 356 -3.97 -49.66 -8.82
C TRP A 356 -4.26 -48.76 -7.62
N LEU A 357 -4.58 -49.31 -6.44
CA LEU A 357 -4.86 -48.52 -5.23
C LEU A 357 -3.60 -47.80 -4.71
N GLY A 358 -2.43 -48.44 -4.82
CA GLY A 358 -1.14 -47.82 -4.49
C GLY A 358 -0.77 -46.67 -5.45
N ILE A 359 -1.07 -46.82 -6.75
CA ILE A 359 -0.83 -45.78 -7.76
C ILE A 359 -1.75 -44.56 -7.52
N ALA A 360 -3.02 -44.80 -7.19
CA ALA A 360 -3.96 -43.73 -6.85
C ALA A 360 -3.55 -42.96 -5.57
N GLY A 361 -3.10 -43.67 -4.54
CA GLY A 361 -2.57 -43.07 -3.30
C GLY A 361 -1.32 -42.23 -3.54
N ALA A 362 -0.37 -42.74 -4.34
CA ALA A 362 0.84 -42.00 -4.71
C ALA A 362 0.53 -40.75 -5.55
N GLY A 363 -0.45 -40.82 -6.45
CA GLY A 363 -0.93 -39.68 -7.24
C GLY A 363 -1.52 -38.56 -6.38
N LEU A 364 -2.31 -38.92 -5.36
CA LEU A 364 -2.87 -37.96 -4.40
C LEU A 364 -1.78 -37.29 -3.54
N ILE A 365 -0.76 -38.03 -3.09
CA ILE A 365 0.40 -37.48 -2.38
C ILE A 365 1.18 -36.51 -3.29
N GLY A 366 1.33 -36.84 -4.57
CA GLY A 366 1.92 -35.95 -5.59
C GLY A 366 1.13 -34.65 -5.77
N LEU A 367 -0.20 -34.71 -5.77
CA LEU A 367 -1.06 -33.53 -5.90
C LEU A 367 -0.95 -32.60 -4.67
N VAL A 368 -0.87 -33.19 -3.47
CA VAL A 368 -0.65 -32.46 -2.21
C VAL A 368 0.75 -31.83 -2.19
N LEU A 369 1.76 -32.49 -2.75
CA LEU A 369 3.11 -31.94 -2.90
C LEU A 369 3.15 -30.71 -3.82
N LEU A 370 2.26 -30.63 -4.82
CA LEU A 370 2.19 -29.53 -5.78
C LEU A 370 1.36 -28.35 -5.30
N THR A 371 0.35 -28.59 -4.45
CA THR A 371 -0.67 -27.59 -4.10
C THR A 371 -0.69 -27.20 -2.61
N GLY A 372 -0.04 -27.96 -1.73
CA GLY A 372 -0.14 -27.80 -0.28
C GLY A 372 0.92 -26.93 0.40
N SER A 373 0.69 -26.64 1.69
CA SER A 373 1.59 -25.89 2.57
C SER A 373 3.00 -26.52 2.69
N SER A 374 3.99 -25.75 3.13
CA SER A 374 5.39 -26.23 3.28
C SER A 374 5.51 -27.42 4.24
N GLN A 375 4.69 -27.49 5.29
CA GLN A 375 4.64 -28.61 6.23
C GLN A 375 4.03 -29.88 5.59
N ALA A 376 2.94 -29.75 4.83
CA ALA A 376 2.34 -30.87 4.10
C ALA A 376 3.33 -31.48 3.08
N ARG A 377 4.11 -30.62 2.42
CA ARG A 377 5.17 -31.05 1.50
C ARG A 377 6.30 -31.82 2.18
N MET A 378 6.72 -31.40 3.38
CA MET A 378 7.78 -32.07 4.13
C MET A 378 7.36 -33.49 4.54
N ILE A 379 6.14 -33.65 5.08
CA ILE A 379 5.64 -34.95 5.53
C ILE A 379 5.34 -35.88 4.35
N ALA A 380 4.77 -35.37 3.25
CA ALA A 380 4.55 -36.15 2.04
C ALA A 380 5.87 -36.71 1.45
N ARG A 381 6.98 -35.97 1.56
CA ARG A 381 8.32 -36.48 1.21
C ARG A 381 8.77 -37.61 2.14
N VAL A 382 8.53 -37.50 3.45
CA VAL A 382 8.84 -38.56 4.42
C VAL A 382 8.03 -39.83 4.13
N CYS A 383 6.73 -39.70 3.82
CA CYS A 383 5.88 -40.83 3.45
C CYS A 383 6.30 -41.48 2.13
N LEU A 384 6.71 -40.70 1.12
CA LEU A 384 7.22 -41.24 -0.14
C LEU A 384 8.50 -42.05 0.09
N VAL A 385 9.43 -41.53 0.90
CA VAL A 385 10.67 -42.25 1.27
C VAL A 385 10.34 -43.54 2.02
N ALA A 386 9.43 -43.50 3.00
CA ALA A 386 8.99 -44.69 3.72
C ALA A 386 8.34 -45.74 2.79
N SER A 387 7.55 -45.30 1.81
CA SER A 387 6.91 -46.19 0.82
C SER A 387 7.93 -46.89 -0.08
N VAL A 388 8.97 -46.16 -0.49
CA VAL A 388 10.09 -46.71 -1.29
C VAL A 388 10.91 -47.70 -0.46
N VAL A 389 11.17 -47.40 0.81
CA VAL A 389 11.89 -48.29 1.73
C VAL A 389 11.11 -49.58 1.99
N VAL A 390 9.79 -49.50 2.20
CA VAL A 390 8.92 -50.69 2.37
C VAL A 390 8.86 -51.52 1.09
N GLY A 391 8.76 -50.89 -0.09
CA GLY A 391 8.80 -51.59 -1.38
C GLY A 391 10.14 -52.27 -1.68
N LEU A 392 11.25 -51.68 -1.24
CA LEU A 392 12.58 -52.28 -1.31
C LEU A 392 12.73 -53.45 -0.33
N ALA A 393 12.22 -53.32 0.89
CA ALA A 393 12.23 -54.39 1.89
C ALA A 393 11.39 -55.61 1.45
N GLN A 394 10.24 -55.38 0.81
CA GLN A 394 9.41 -56.47 0.26
C GLN A 394 10.07 -57.20 -0.91
N ARG A 395 10.86 -56.51 -1.74
CA ARG A 395 11.65 -57.14 -2.83
C ARG A 395 12.86 -57.94 -2.34
N LEU A 396 13.34 -57.67 -1.14
CA LEU A 396 14.42 -58.43 -0.50
C LEU A 396 13.92 -59.67 0.24
N LEU A 397 12.60 -59.76 0.47
CA LEU A 397 11.93 -60.88 1.15
C LEU A 397 11.16 -61.81 0.19
N SER A 398 11.21 -61.53 -1.12
CA SER A 398 10.69 -62.35 -2.22
C SER A 398 11.83 -62.85 -3.10
#